data_AF-A0A432ISU1-F1
#
_entry.id   AF-A0A432ISU1-F1
#
_cell.length_a   1.000
_cell.length_b   1.000
_cell.length_c   1.000
_cell.angle_alpha   90.00
_cell.angle_beta   90.00
_cell.angle_gamma   90.00
#
_symmetry.space_group_name_H-M   'P 1'
#
loop_
_entity.id
_entity.type
_entity.pdbx_description
1 polymer ?
#
loop_
_entity_poly.entity_id
_entity_poly.type
_entity_poly.pdbx_seq_one_letter_code
_entity_poly.pdbx_strand_id
1 'polypeptide(L)'
;LTFMNSSGICIKELVEYFKIDVKDVFVFHDDMDIDIGKVKVKFGGGNAGHNGIDSIDKNIGKNYSRVRIGIGRPKKDSTGTDHVLDNFSNDEKGNVEEVTKNITESLSILINKDLELFSSKINQKQ
;
A
#
# COMPACT_ATOMS: atom_id res chain seq x y z
N LEU A 1 18.93 -1.32 -1.05
CA LEU A 1 17.54 -1.50 -1.53
C LEU A 1 17.35 -2.98 -1.88
N THR A 2 16.26 -3.61 -1.41
CA THR A 2 15.92 -5.02 -1.70
C THR A 2 14.94 -5.10 -2.87
N PHE A 3 14.78 -6.30 -3.45
CA PHE A 3 13.70 -6.57 -4.40
C PHE A 3 12.35 -6.72 -3.69
N MET A 4 11.24 -6.54 -4.42
CA MET A 4 9.89 -6.58 -3.86
C MET A 4 9.60 -7.88 -3.08
N ASN A 5 10.02 -9.03 -3.58
CA ASN A 5 9.87 -10.33 -2.89
C ASN A 5 10.71 -10.48 -1.61
N SER A 6 11.59 -9.52 -1.33
CA SER A 6 12.53 -9.48 -0.20
C SER A 6 12.30 -8.26 0.71
N SER A 7 11.18 -7.54 0.54
CA SER A 7 10.84 -6.36 1.34
C SER A 7 10.77 -6.65 2.85
N GLY A 8 10.29 -7.85 3.23
CA GLY A 8 10.13 -8.21 4.64
C GLY A 8 11.45 -8.34 5.41
N ILE A 9 12.54 -8.71 4.73
CA ILE A 9 13.86 -8.86 5.35
C ILE A 9 14.35 -7.51 5.88
N CYS A 10 14.28 -6.47 5.02
CA CYS A 10 14.68 -5.11 5.39
C CYS A 10 13.80 -4.55 6.53
N ILE A 11 12.48 -4.73 6.44
CA ILE A 11 11.56 -4.21 7.46
C ILE A 11 11.79 -4.89 8.81
N LYS A 12 12.04 -6.21 8.82
CA LYS A 12 12.31 -6.95 10.05
C LYS A 12 13.52 -6.41 10.79
N GLU A 13 14.63 -6.19 10.09
CA GLU A 13 15.86 -5.64 10.68
C GLU A 13 15.60 -4.29 11.36
N LEU A 14 14.83 -3.40 10.70
CA LEU A 14 14.48 -2.10 11.25
C LEU A 14 13.56 -2.20 12.48
N VAL A 15 12.53 -3.06 12.40
CA VAL A 15 11.59 -3.30 13.50
C VAL A 15 12.32 -3.81 14.75
N GLU A 16 13.22 -4.77 14.57
CA GLU A 16 14.01 -5.36 15.66
C GLU A 16 15.02 -4.36 16.23
N TYR A 17 15.76 -3.66 15.37
CA TYR A 17 16.78 -2.70 15.78
C TYR A 17 16.20 -1.52 16.56
N PHE A 18 15.14 -0.90 16.05
CA PHE A 18 14.48 0.25 16.67
C PHE A 18 13.42 -0.14 17.71
N LYS A 19 13.17 -1.44 17.91
CA LYS A 19 12.15 -1.97 18.84
C LYS A 19 10.75 -1.40 18.57
N ILE A 20 10.40 -1.29 17.29
CA ILE A 20 9.09 -0.80 16.85
C ILE A 20 8.06 -1.91 17.06
N ASP A 21 6.90 -1.60 17.61
CA ASP A 21 5.80 -2.57 17.66
C ASP A 21 5.22 -2.73 16.24
N VAL A 22 5.03 -3.96 15.77
CA VAL A 22 4.49 -4.25 14.43
C VAL A 22 3.14 -3.55 14.20
N LYS A 23 2.35 -3.34 15.26
CA LYS A 23 1.06 -2.61 15.18
C LYS A 23 1.20 -1.11 14.87
N ASP A 24 2.40 -0.57 14.98
CA ASP A 24 2.75 0.81 14.67
C ASP A 24 3.37 0.94 13.26
N VAL A 25 3.49 -0.18 12.52
CA VAL A 25 3.95 -0.19 11.14
C VAL A 25 2.78 0.04 10.18
N PHE A 26 3.01 0.93 9.21
CA PHE A 26 2.11 1.17 8.08
C PHE A 26 2.85 0.84 6.78
N VAL A 27 2.28 -0.03 5.96
CA VAL A 27 2.82 -0.40 4.66
C VAL A 27 1.93 0.13 3.56
N PHE A 28 2.48 1.02 2.74
CA PHE A 28 1.83 1.52 1.53
C PHE A 28 2.23 0.62 0.37
N HIS A 29 1.25 0.13 -0.39
CA HIS A 29 1.50 -0.76 -1.52
C HIS A 29 0.41 -0.62 -2.58
N ASP A 30 0.75 -1.00 -3.82
CA ASP A 30 -0.20 -1.06 -4.92
C ASP A 30 -1.19 -2.22 -4.76
N ASP A 31 -2.37 -2.07 -5.33
CA ASP A 31 -3.43 -3.06 -5.27
C ASP A 31 -4.28 -3.06 -6.54
N MET A 32 -4.26 -4.20 -7.25
CA MET A 32 -4.97 -4.34 -8.52
C MET A 32 -6.49 -4.50 -8.36
N ASP A 33 -6.99 -4.84 -7.17
CA ASP A 33 -8.42 -4.97 -6.90
C ASP A 33 -9.07 -3.64 -6.49
N ILE A 34 -8.30 -2.56 -6.45
CA ILE A 34 -8.78 -1.22 -6.14
C ILE A 34 -8.58 -0.33 -7.37
N ASP A 35 -9.64 0.37 -7.76
CA ASP A 35 -9.61 1.29 -8.89
C ASP A 35 -8.59 2.40 -8.68
N ILE A 36 -8.00 2.87 -9.78
CA ILE A 36 -7.04 3.96 -9.73
C ILE A 36 -7.67 5.21 -9.11
N GLY A 37 -6.88 5.94 -8.31
CA GLY A 37 -7.37 7.10 -7.58
C GLY A 37 -8.03 6.76 -6.23
N LYS A 38 -8.27 5.47 -5.92
CA LYS A 38 -8.89 5.05 -4.66
C LYS A 38 -7.87 4.46 -3.70
N VAL A 39 -8.11 4.65 -2.41
CA VAL A 39 -7.29 4.09 -1.33
C VAL A 39 -8.18 3.37 -0.32
N LYS A 40 -7.76 2.17 0.08
CA LYS A 40 -8.36 1.45 1.21
C LYS A 40 -7.31 1.20 2.27
N VAL A 41 -7.70 1.32 3.54
CA VAL A 41 -6.81 1.02 4.65
C VAL A 41 -7.38 -0.10 5.49
N LYS A 42 -6.54 -1.03 5.92
CA LYS A 42 -6.95 -2.17 6.74
C LYS A 42 -5.84 -2.58 7.70
N PHE A 43 -6.20 -2.96 8.92
CA PHE A 43 -5.30 -3.65 9.83
C PHE A 43 -5.24 -5.15 9.51
N GLY A 44 -4.05 -5.67 9.29
CA GLY A 44 -3.81 -7.05 8.86
C GLY A 44 -4.50 -7.44 7.56
N GLY A 45 -4.94 -8.70 7.46
CA GLY A 45 -5.50 -9.28 6.24
C GLY A 45 -4.55 -10.21 5.49
N GLY A 46 -4.92 -10.57 4.27
CA GLY A 46 -4.11 -11.42 3.39
C GLY A 46 -3.20 -10.59 2.47
N ASN A 47 -2.28 -11.28 1.79
CA ASN A 47 -1.37 -10.67 0.81
C ASN A 47 -2.02 -10.42 -0.56
N ALA A 48 -3.18 -11.03 -0.85
CA ALA A 48 -3.88 -10.93 -2.14
C ALA A 48 -2.96 -11.20 -3.35
N GLY A 49 -1.95 -12.07 -3.20
CA GLY A 49 -0.97 -12.36 -4.25
C GLY A 49 0.15 -11.32 -4.41
N HIS A 50 0.18 -10.26 -3.59
CA HIS A 50 1.24 -9.25 -3.65
C HIS A 50 2.54 -9.76 -3.00
N ASN A 51 3.60 -9.91 -3.80
CA ASN A 51 4.88 -10.50 -3.39
C ASN A 51 5.58 -9.75 -2.23
N GLY A 52 5.52 -8.41 -2.22
CA GLY A 52 6.06 -7.62 -1.11
C GLY A 52 5.35 -7.87 0.22
N ILE A 53 4.02 -7.85 0.19
CA ILE A 53 3.20 -8.15 1.36
C ILE A 53 3.39 -9.60 1.83
N ASP A 54 3.51 -10.57 0.93
CA ASP A 54 3.84 -11.95 1.29
C ASP A 54 5.20 -12.04 2.03
N SER A 55 6.20 -11.31 1.53
CA SER A 55 7.52 -11.21 2.16
C SER A 55 7.44 -10.61 3.56
N ILE A 56 6.67 -9.53 3.74
CA ILE A 56 6.50 -8.85 5.03
C ILE A 56 5.76 -9.75 6.02
N ASP A 57 4.66 -10.38 5.59
CA ASP A 57 3.86 -11.31 6.40
C ASP A 57 4.71 -12.44 6.99
N LYS A 58 5.64 -13.00 6.19
CA LYS A 58 6.56 -14.07 6.61
C LYS A 58 7.60 -13.62 7.63
N ASN A 59 7.94 -12.33 7.65
CA ASN A 59 9.07 -11.82 8.45
C ASN A 59 8.64 -11.14 9.75
N ILE A 60 7.56 -10.35 9.73
CA ILE A 60 7.08 -9.60 10.91
C ILE A 60 5.64 -9.97 11.31
N GLY A 61 5.02 -10.93 10.63
CA GLY A 61 3.62 -11.31 10.86
C GLY A 61 2.64 -10.32 10.22
N LYS A 62 1.36 -10.44 10.58
CA LYS A 62 0.25 -9.73 9.91
C LYS A 62 -0.32 -8.56 10.70
N ASN A 63 0.19 -8.29 11.90
CA ASN A 63 -0.41 -7.33 12.84
C ASN A 63 0.02 -5.88 12.56
N TYR A 64 -0.03 -5.45 11.30
CA TYR A 64 0.34 -4.09 10.86
C TYR A 64 -0.74 -3.52 9.92
N SER A 65 -0.73 -2.21 9.73
CA SER A 65 -1.69 -1.51 8.87
C SER A 65 -1.23 -1.50 7.41
N ARG A 66 -2.14 -1.80 6.49
CA ARG A 66 -1.91 -1.79 5.03
C ARG A 66 -2.68 -0.63 4.42
N VAL A 67 -1.96 0.28 3.77
CA VAL A 67 -2.52 1.34 2.94
C VAL A 67 -2.45 0.88 1.49
N ARG A 68 -3.59 0.43 0.98
CA ARG A 68 -3.74 -0.18 -0.34
C ARG A 68 -4.09 0.90 -1.35
N ILE A 69 -3.18 1.18 -2.27
CA ILE A 69 -3.29 2.22 -3.31
C ILE A 69 -3.76 1.55 -4.59
N GLY A 70 -4.92 1.95 -5.11
CA GLY A 70 -5.48 1.33 -6.31
C GLY A 70 -4.67 1.64 -7.56
N ILE A 71 -4.33 0.59 -8.30
CA ILE A 71 -3.74 0.68 -9.64
C ILE A 71 -4.65 0.08 -10.72
N GLY A 72 -5.86 -0.34 -10.34
CA GLY A 72 -6.80 -1.01 -11.23
C GLY A 72 -6.35 -2.39 -11.67
N ARG A 73 -7.25 -3.09 -12.37
CA ARG A 73 -6.96 -4.42 -12.92
C ARG A 73 -6.19 -4.34 -14.23
N PRO A 74 -5.35 -5.35 -14.53
CA PRO A 74 -4.71 -5.47 -15.83
C PRO A 74 -5.72 -5.44 -16.97
N LYS A 75 -5.32 -4.83 -18.09
CA LYS A 75 -6.07 -4.91 -19.35
C LYS A 75 -6.17 -6.38 -19.78
N LYS A 76 -7.19 -6.70 -20.58
CA LYS A 76 -7.59 -8.07 -20.93
C LYS A 76 -6.47 -8.97 -21.48
N ASP A 77 -5.45 -8.36 -22.10
CA ASP A 77 -4.31 -9.05 -22.73
C ASP A 77 -2.98 -8.84 -21.96
N SER A 78 -3.01 -8.33 -20.73
CA SER A 78 -1.83 -8.10 -19.88
C SER A 78 -1.85 -9.01 -18.66
N THR A 79 -0.69 -9.50 -18.23
CA THR A 79 -0.60 -10.24 -16.97
C THR A 79 -0.57 -9.28 -15.78
N GLY A 80 -0.91 -9.78 -14.59
CA GLY A 80 -0.75 -8.98 -13.37
C GLY A 80 0.71 -8.56 -13.12
N THR A 81 1.69 -9.32 -13.61
CA THR A 81 3.12 -8.94 -13.49
C THR A 81 3.48 -7.81 -14.45
N ASP A 82 2.99 -7.86 -15.69
CA ASP A 82 3.26 -6.78 -16.66
C ASP A 82 2.61 -5.48 -16.17
N HIS A 83 1.36 -5.54 -15.71
CA HIS A 83 0.62 -4.37 -15.23
C HIS A 83 1.27 -3.65 -14.05
N VAL A 84 1.84 -4.37 -13.08
CA VAL A 84 2.53 -3.73 -11.93
C VAL A 84 3.92 -3.17 -12.30
N LEU A 85 4.49 -3.59 -13.43
CA LEU A 85 5.79 -3.13 -13.92
C LEU A 85 5.67 -2.02 -14.98
N ASP A 86 4.47 -1.83 -15.55
CA ASP A 86 4.19 -0.81 -16.55
C ASP A 86 4.17 0.60 -15.95
N ASN A 87 4.48 1.59 -16.80
CA ASN A 87 4.34 2.99 -16.43
C ASN A 87 2.88 3.44 -16.49
N PHE A 88 2.47 4.29 -15.54
CA PHE A 88 1.20 5.00 -15.63
C PHE A 88 1.12 5.86 -16.90
N SER A 89 -0.04 5.84 -17.56
CA SER A 89 -0.41 6.80 -18.60
C SER A 89 -0.58 8.21 -18.02
N ASN A 90 -0.74 9.23 -18.89
CA ASN A 90 -0.86 10.61 -18.43
C ASN A 90 -2.09 10.84 -17.55
N ASP A 91 -3.23 10.24 -17.90
CA ASP A 91 -4.46 10.35 -17.10
C ASP A 91 -4.30 9.63 -15.76
N GLU A 92 -3.65 8.46 -15.76
CA GLU A 92 -3.37 7.71 -14.54
C GLU A 92 -2.38 8.44 -13.62
N LYS A 93 -1.37 9.12 -14.18
CA LYS A 93 -0.44 9.95 -13.41
C LYS A 93 -1.15 11.06 -12.66
N GLY A 94 -2.11 11.75 -13.29
CA GLY A 94 -2.90 12.78 -12.62
C GLY A 94 -3.64 12.24 -11.39
N ASN A 95 -4.27 11.06 -11.53
CA ASN A 95 -4.95 10.39 -10.41
C ASN A 95 -3.97 9.98 -9.30
N VAL A 96 -2.79 9.47 -9.65
CA VAL A 96 -1.76 9.06 -8.69
C VAL A 96 -1.17 10.27 -7.95
N GLU A 97 -0.94 11.37 -8.65
CA GLU A 97 -0.47 12.62 -8.05
C GLU A 97 -1.50 13.17 -7.05
N GLU A 98 -2.78 13.16 -7.42
CA GLU A 98 -3.86 13.58 -6.53
C GLU A 98 -3.96 12.70 -5.28
N VAL A 99 -3.94 11.37 -5.45
CA VAL A 99 -3.92 10.43 -4.32
C VAL A 99 -2.71 10.66 -3.42
N THR A 100 -1.53 10.87 -4.00
CA THR A 100 -0.30 11.13 -3.24
C THR A 100 -0.43 12.39 -2.40
N LYS A 101 -0.98 13.46 -2.98
CA LYS A 101 -1.29 14.70 -2.26
C LYS A 101 -2.30 14.45 -1.13
N ASN A 102 -3.40 13.75 -1.41
CA ASN A 102 -4.46 13.48 -0.44
C ASN A 102 -3.97 12.62 0.74
N ILE A 103 -3.11 11.64 0.48
CA ILE A 103 -2.42 10.85 1.50
C ILE A 103 -1.56 11.77 2.38
N THR A 104 -0.71 12.58 1.76
CA THR A 104 0.25 13.45 2.46
C THR A 104 -0.47 14.44 3.39
N GLU A 105 -1.53 15.08 2.90
CA GLU A 105 -2.36 16.01 3.68
C GLU A 105 -3.16 15.32 4.81
N SER A 106 -3.30 14.00 4.77
CA SER A 106 -4.08 13.22 5.74
C SER A 106 -3.22 12.35 6.65
N LEU A 107 -1.87 12.41 6.56
CA LEU A 107 -0.96 11.57 7.35
C LEU A 107 -1.17 11.66 8.86
N SER A 108 -1.55 12.83 9.38
CA SER A 108 -1.84 13.01 10.80
C SER A 108 -2.99 12.11 11.28
N ILE A 109 -3.99 11.87 10.43
CA ILE A 109 -5.12 10.98 10.73
C ILE A 109 -4.64 9.52 10.80
N LEU A 110 -3.77 9.12 9.86
CA LEU A 110 -3.19 7.79 9.83
C LEU A 110 -2.30 7.51 11.05
N ILE A 111 -1.47 8.47 11.45
CA ILE A 111 -0.61 8.38 12.64
C ILE A 111 -1.45 8.21 13.91
N ASN A 112 -2.60 8.88 13.98
CA ASN A 112 -3.58 8.71 15.07
C ASN A 112 -4.40 7.41 14.97
N LYS A 113 -4.10 6.54 14.00
CA LYS A 113 -4.73 5.24 13.76
C LYS A 113 -6.23 5.27 13.43
N ASP A 114 -6.74 6.41 12.97
CA ASP A 114 -8.11 6.51 12.48
C ASP A 114 -8.17 6.09 11.00
N LEU A 115 -8.13 4.77 10.78
CA LEU A 115 -8.03 4.17 9.45
C LEU A 115 -9.28 4.44 8.59
N GLU A 116 -10.47 4.47 9.22
CA GLU A 116 -11.74 4.73 8.55
C GLU A 116 -11.82 6.18 8.06
N LEU A 117 -11.52 7.13 8.95
CA LEU A 117 -11.51 8.55 8.56
C LEU A 117 -10.44 8.83 7.51
N PHE A 118 -9.26 8.23 7.63
CA PHE A 118 -8.20 8.39 6.64
C PHE A 118 -8.63 7.90 5.26
N SER A 119 -9.21 6.68 5.17
CA SER A 119 -9.70 6.13 3.90
C SER A 119 -10.84 6.97 3.32
N SER A 120 -11.79 7.42 4.16
CA SER A 120 -12.89 8.29 3.71
C SER A 120 -12.37 9.63 3.16
N LYS A 121 -11.43 10.28 3.86
CA LYS A 121 -10.93 11.61 3.49
C LYS A 121 -10.15 11.61 2.18
N ILE A 122 -9.37 10.56 1.92
CA ILE A 122 -8.65 10.43 0.65
C ILE A 122 -9.62 10.23 -0.51
N ASN A 123 -10.67 9.43 -0.31
CA ASN A 123 -11.60 9.06 -1.37
C ASN A 123 -12.67 10.13 -1.68
N GLN A 124 -12.87 11.12 -0.78
CA GLN A 124 -13.84 12.21 -0.93
C GLN A 124 -13.35 13.39 -1.77
N LYS A 125 -12.04 13.52 -2.01
CA LYS A 125 -11.46 14.69 -2.69
C LYS A 125 -11.50 14.63 -4.23
N GLN A 126 -12.20 13.65 -4.79
CA GLN A 126 -12.45 13.50 -6.23
C GLN A 126 -13.69 14.25 -6.71
#